data_AF-A0A2N2FGG8-F1
#
_entry.id   AF-A0A2N2FGG8-F1
#
_cell.length_a   1.000
_cell.length_b   1.000
_cell.length_c   1.000
_cell.angle_alpha   90.00
_cell.angle_beta   90.00
_cell.angle_gamma   90.00
#
_symmetry.space_group_name_H-M   'P 1'
#
loop_
_entity.id
_entity.type
_entity.pdbx_description
1 polymer ?
#
loop_
_entity_poly.entity_id
_entity_poly.type
_entity_poly.pdbx_seq_one_letter_code
_entity_poly.pdbx_strand_id
1 'polypeptide(L)'
;MAGDQYASAVADIAQVFMFEQWLRHYYVVERDGKLFIEIPQDDLSEIHTKYEGLSGLADMFNNSEISYEQSQTMVCAFVGARFDGSKYAPEVVARTLDGKAFKIEMYVFGVWMKGHEAYLDAEKLPFSDWAEMYEGWKGLDQVKEYRRKLEAGGADPNQPSSACVH
;
A
#
# COMPACT_ATOMS: atom_id res chain seq x y z
N MET A 1 0.30 -9.06 23.62
CA MET A 1 -1.16 -8.93 23.47
C MET A 1 -1.58 -7.62 22.79
N ALA A 2 -1.36 -6.42 23.35
CA ALA A 2 -1.72 -5.15 22.66
C ALA A 2 -0.72 -4.71 21.58
N GLY A 3 0.58 -4.97 21.77
CA GLY A 3 1.63 -4.66 20.79
C GLY A 3 1.53 -5.50 19.51
N ASP A 4 1.12 -6.76 19.63
CA ASP A 4 0.98 -7.68 18.49
C ASP A 4 -0.18 -7.28 17.56
N GLN A 5 -1.27 -6.73 18.12
CA GLN A 5 -2.40 -6.24 17.33
C GLN A 5 -2.04 -5.00 16.50
N TYR A 6 -1.24 -4.08 17.05
CA TYR A 6 -0.81 -2.90 16.30
C TYR A 6 0.14 -3.27 15.16
N ALA A 7 1.13 -4.13 15.41
CA ALA A 7 2.05 -4.60 14.36
C ALA A 7 1.30 -5.35 13.24
N SER A 8 0.33 -6.20 13.60
CA SER A 8 -0.52 -6.89 12.63
C SER A 8 -1.38 -5.91 11.83
N ALA A 9 -1.94 -4.88 12.47
CA ALA A 9 -2.73 -3.86 11.79
C ALA A 9 -1.87 -3.06 10.79
N VAL A 10 -0.64 -2.71 11.17
CA VAL A 10 0.31 -2.05 10.25
C VAL A 10 0.55 -2.91 9.02
N ALA A 11 0.84 -4.20 9.20
CA ALA A 11 1.12 -5.12 8.09
C ALA A 11 -0.10 -5.33 7.18
N ASP A 12 -1.27 -5.59 7.75
CA ASP A 12 -2.51 -5.79 7.00
C ASP A 12 -2.88 -4.55 6.18
N ILE A 13 -2.88 -3.37 6.83
CA ILE A 13 -3.27 -2.13 6.16
C ILE A 13 -2.22 -1.77 5.11
N ALA A 14 -0.92 -1.95 5.39
CA ALA A 14 0.13 -1.76 4.39
C ALA A 14 -0.10 -2.62 3.14
N GLN A 15 -0.48 -3.90 3.31
CA GLN A 15 -0.77 -4.79 2.20
C GLN A 15 -1.92 -4.28 1.33
N VAL A 16 -2.95 -3.66 1.91
CA VAL A 16 -4.05 -3.04 1.15
C VAL A 16 -3.55 -1.91 0.25
N PHE A 17 -2.71 -1.02 0.78
CA PHE A 17 -2.14 0.09 0.01
C PHE A 17 -1.16 -0.41 -1.07
N MET A 18 -0.38 -1.44 -0.78
CA MET A 18 0.50 -2.07 -1.76
C MET A 18 -0.30 -2.73 -2.89
N PHE A 19 -1.41 -3.40 -2.56
CA PHE A 19 -2.29 -4.03 -3.55
C PHE A 19 -2.96 -2.98 -4.44
N GLU A 20 -3.41 -1.87 -3.85
CA GLU A 20 -3.96 -0.75 -4.63
C GLU A 20 -2.91 -0.12 -5.57
N GLN A 21 -1.67 0.05 -5.11
CA GLN A 21 -0.58 0.52 -5.95
C GLN A 21 -0.28 -0.47 -7.09
N TRP A 22 -0.34 -1.78 -6.83
CA TRP A 22 -0.21 -2.82 -7.84
C TRP A 22 -1.34 -2.75 -8.89
N LEU A 23 -2.59 -2.51 -8.44
CA LEU A 23 -3.71 -2.31 -9.35
C LEU A 23 -3.46 -1.10 -10.27
N ARG A 24 -3.06 0.03 -9.69
CA ARG A 24 -2.73 1.24 -10.45
C ARG A 24 -1.54 1.07 -11.39
N HIS A 25 -0.59 0.21 -11.05
CA HIS A 25 0.58 -0.02 -11.89
C HIS A 25 0.22 -0.76 -13.19
N TYR A 26 -0.63 -1.79 -13.10
CA TYR A 26 -0.87 -2.70 -14.23
C TYR A 26 -2.18 -2.51 -14.99
N TYR A 27 -3.18 -1.87 -14.39
CA TYR A 27 -4.54 -1.84 -14.95
C TYR A 27 -5.05 -0.43 -15.25
N VAL A 28 -4.19 0.60 -15.15
CA VAL A 28 -4.59 1.95 -15.51
C VAL A 28 -4.70 2.10 -17.01
N VAL A 29 -5.82 2.67 -17.43
CA VAL A 29 -6.10 3.04 -18.82
C VAL A 29 -6.59 4.48 -18.87
N GLU A 30 -6.36 5.13 -20.01
CA GLU A 30 -6.89 6.46 -20.28
C GLU A 30 -8.10 6.38 -21.21
N ARG A 31 -9.22 7.02 -20.81
CA ARG A 31 -10.44 7.18 -21.60
C ARG A 31 -10.87 8.64 -21.53
N ASP A 32 -11.00 9.31 -22.68
CA ASP A 32 -11.48 10.70 -22.75
C ASP A 32 -10.74 11.69 -21.81
N GLY A 33 -9.43 11.52 -21.65
CA GLY A 33 -8.59 12.37 -20.77
C GLY A 33 -8.75 12.08 -19.28
N LYS A 34 -9.39 10.97 -18.91
CA LYS A 34 -9.56 10.49 -17.53
C LYS A 34 -8.93 9.12 -17.36
N LEU A 35 -8.45 8.83 -16.16
CA LEU A 35 -7.85 7.55 -15.83
C LEU A 35 -8.89 6.61 -15.22
N PHE A 36 -8.84 5.35 -15.59
CA PHE A 36 -9.68 4.28 -15.05
C PHE A 36 -8.84 3.07 -14.71
N ILE A 37 -9.33 2.21 -13.82
CA ILE A 37 -8.80 0.86 -13.65
C ILE A 37 -9.66 -0.12 -14.46
N GLU A 38 -9.05 -0.91 -15.32
CA GLU A 38 -9.68 -1.98 -16.08
C GLU A 38 -8.97 -3.30 -15.83
N ILE A 39 -9.61 -4.21 -15.09
CA ILE A 39 -9.05 -5.51 -14.77
C ILE A 39 -9.64 -6.55 -15.75
N PRO A 40 -8.83 -7.21 -16.59
CA PRO A 40 -9.29 -8.30 -17.43
C PRO A 40 -9.98 -9.40 -16.61
N GLN A 41 -10.98 -10.05 -17.20
CA GLN A 41 -11.81 -11.03 -16.47
C GLN A 41 -11.01 -12.20 -15.90
N ASP A 42 -10.00 -12.66 -16.63
CA ASP A 42 -9.13 -13.75 -16.19
C ASP A 42 -8.32 -13.34 -14.95
N ASP A 43 -7.79 -12.11 -14.96
CA ASP A 43 -7.03 -11.54 -13.84
C ASP A 43 -7.92 -11.29 -12.62
N LEU A 44 -9.13 -10.78 -12.83
CA LEU A 44 -10.09 -10.57 -11.74
C LEU A 44 -10.46 -11.91 -11.08
N SER A 45 -10.69 -12.95 -11.89
CA SER A 45 -10.99 -14.30 -11.40
C SER A 45 -9.82 -14.89 -10.60
N GLU A 46 -8.59 -14.64 -11.04
CA GLU A 46 -7.38 -15.00 -10.30
C GLU A 46 -7.30 -14.24 -8.97
N ILE A 47 -7.57 -12.94 -8.96
CA ILE A 47 -7.58 -12.12 -7.74
C ILE A 47 -8.58 -12.65 -6.71
N HIS A 48 -9.80 -12.99 -7.12
CA HIS A 48 -10.80 -13.59 -6.23
C HIS A 48 -10.33 -14.91 -5.63
N THR A 49 -9.55 -15.69 -6.38
CA THR A 49 -9.08 -17.01 -5.95
C THR A 49 -7.86 -16.91 -5.03
N LYS A 50 -6.88 -16.07 -5.39
CA LYS A 50 -5.59 -15.99 -4.70
C LYS A 50 -5.57 -14.97 -3.56
N TYR A 51 -6.41 -13.93 -3.64
CA TYR A 51 -6.38 -12.79 -2.73
C TYR A 51 -7.78 -12.48 -2.19
N GLU A 52 -8.50 -13.49 -1.66
CA GLU A 52 -9.85 -13.34 -1.08
C GLU A 52 -9.93 -12.19 -0.05
N GLY A 53 -8.85 -11.95 0.70
CA GLY A 53 -8.72 -10.84 1.64
C GLY A 53 -8.86 -9.44 1.01
N LEU A 54 -8.50 -9.32 -0.27
CA LEU A 54 -8.30 -8.07 -1.02
C LEU A 54 -9.21 -7.95 -2.25
N SER A 55 -9.90 -9.02 -2.66
CA SER A 55 -10.69 -9.03 -3.90
C SER A 55 -11.77 -7.95 -3.93
N GLY A 56 -12.40 -7.66 -2.79
CA GLY A 56 -13.39 -6.59 -2.69
C GLY A 56 -12.82 -5.20 -3.02
N LEU A 57 -11.51 -4.98 -2.84
CA LEU A 57 -10.86 -3.74 -3.27
C LEU A 57 -10.69 -3.71 -4.78
N ALA A 58 -10.32 -4.83 -5.41
CA ALA A 58 -10.26 -4.93 -6.86
C ALA A 58 -11.64 -4.68 -7.48
N ASP A 59 -12.72 -5.18 -6.88
CA ASP A 59 -14.10 -4.93 -7.32
C ASP A 59 -14.46 -3.44 -7.25
N MET A 60 -14.03 -2.73 -6.19
CA MET A 60 -14.28 -1.29 -6.05
C MET A 60 -13.56 -0.46 -7.13
N PHE A 61 -12.34 -0.86 -7.50
CA PHE A 61 -11.56 -0.15 -8.51
C PHE A 61 -11.94 -0.55 -9.94
N ASN A 62 -12.38 -1.78 -10.19
CA ASN A 62 -12.63 -2.25 -11.55
C ASN A 62 -13.72 -1.41 -12.26
N ASN A 63 -13.37 -0.85 -13.41
CA ASN A 63 -14.13 0.09 -14.22
C ASN A 63 -14.44 1.46 -13.55
N SER A 64 -13.78 1.77 -12.43
CA SER A 64 -13.92 3.05 -11.74
C SER A 64 -12.93 4.09 -12.27
N GLU A 65 -13.38 5.34 -12.37
CA GLU A 65 -12.49 6.48 -12.59
C GLU A 65 -11.57 6.64 -11.39
N ILE A 66 -10.29 6.90 -11.65
CA ILE A 66 -9.30 7.13 -10.61
C ILE A 66 -8.72 8.54 -10.69
N SER A 67 -8.59 9.11 -9.51
CA SER A 67 -7.82 10.29 -9.18
C SER A 67 -7.17 10.04 -7.83
N TYR A 68 -6.28 10.93 -7.40
CA TYR A 68 -5.69 10.85 -6.07
C TYR A 68 -6.77 10.76 -4.96
N GLU A 69 -7.77 11.64 -5.01
CA GLU A 69 -8.84 11.72 -4.01
C GLU A 69 -9.76 10.49 -4.03
N GLN A 70 -10.13 10.01 -5.22
CA GLN A 70 -10.95 8.80 -5.36
C GLN A 70 -10.22 7.56 -4.85
N SER A 71 -8.92 7.44 -5.18
CA SER A 71 -8.10 6.30 -4.75
C SER A 71 -7.98 6.27 -3.22
N GLN A 72 -7.70 7.42 -2.59
CA GLN A 72 -7.71 7.53 -1.12
C GLN A 72 -9.07 7.16 -0.53
N THR A 73 -10.16 7.66 -1.11
CA THR A 73 -11.51 7.39 -0.61
C THR A 73 -11.84 5.90 -0.66
N MET A 74 -11.56 5.24 -1.80
CA MET A 74 -11.83 3.81 -1.97
C MET A 74 -10.98 2.94 -1.03
N VAL A 75 -9.68 3.21 -0.91
CA VAL A 75 -8.81 2.48 0.02
C VAL A 75 -9.24 2.67 1.46
N CYS A 76 -9.50 3.91 1.89
CA CYS A 76 -9.95 4.18 3.26
C CYS A 76 -11.32 3.55 3.55
N ALA A 77 -12.26 3.56 2.59
CA ALA A 77 -13.56 2.91 2.73
C ALA A 77 -13.41 1.39 2.87
N PHE A 78 -12.57 0.77 2.05
CA PHE A 78 -12.28 -0.66 2.15
C PHE A 78 -11.64 -1.02 3.48
N VAL A 79 -10.65 -0.23 3.92
CA VAL A 79 -9.96 -0.43 5.19
C VAL A 79 -10.95 -0.31 6.36
N GLY A 80 -11.75 0.75 6.38
CA GLY A 80 -12.76 0.97 7.42
C GLY A 80 -13.77 -0.17 7.49
N ALA A 81 -14.31 -0.60 6.36
CA ALA A 81 -15.32 -1.67 6.30
C ALA A 81 -14.79 -3.04 6.73
N ARG A 82 -13.52 -3.34 6.46
CA ARG A 82 -12.95 -4.68 6.68
C ARG A 82 -12.20 -4.83 8.00
N PHE A 83 -11.61 -3.74 8.50
CA PHE A 83 -10.71 -3.80 9.64
C PHE A 83 -11.26 -3.10 10.88
N ASP A 84 -11.92 -1.95 10.75
CA ASP A 84 -12.32 -1.13 11.92
C ASP A 84 -13.58 -1.67 12.59
N GLY A 85 -13.49 -2.04 13.86
CA GLY A 85 -14.58 -2.68 14.61
C GLY A 85 -14.93 -4.11 14.15
N SER A 86 -14.26 -4.63 13.13
CA SER A 86 -14.45 -5.98 12.57
C SER A 86 -13.27 -6.90 12.91
N LYS A 87 -12.12 -6.71 12.27
CA LYS A 87 -10.88 -7.46 12.58
C LYS A 87 -10.16 -6.90 13.80
N TYR A 88 -10.15 -5.57 13.93
CA TYR A 88 -9.49 -4.86 15.01
C TYR A 88 -10.49 -4.11 15.87
N ALA A 89 -10.13 -3.89 17.14
CA ALA A 89 -10.92 -3.05 18.03
C ALA A 89 -11.08 -1.63 17.44
N PRO A 90 -12.16 -0.92 17.78
CA PRO A 90 -12.33 0.48 17.38
C PRO A 90 -11.08 1.32 17.67
N GLU A 91 -10.83 2.33 16.83
CA GLU A 91 -9.67 3.25 16.91
C GLU A 91 -8.31 2.65 16.55
N VAL A 92 -8.14 1.32 16.52
CA VAL A 92 -6.87 0.69 16.15
C VAL A 92 -6.49 1.03 14.71
N VAL A 93 -7.45 1.04 13.79
CA VAL A 93 -7.23 1.39 12.38
C VAL A 93 -6.78 2.85 12.25
N ALA A 94 -7.52 3.79 12.84
CA ALA A 94 -7.17 5.21 12.82
C ALA A 94 -5.76 5.45 13.40
N ARG A 95 -5.47 4.88 14.58
CA ARG A 95 -4.13 4.96 15.20
C ARG A 95 -3.04 4.34 14.33
N THR A 96 -3.38 3.33 13.53
CA THR A 96 -2.43 2.69 12.61
C THR A 96 -2.11 3.61 11.45
N LEU A 97 -3.12 4.16 10.78
CA LEU A 97 -2.95 5.09 9.65
C LEU A 97 -2.17 6.35 10.05
N ASP A 98 -2.41 6.88 11.26
CA ASP A 98 -1.68 8.03 11.81
C ASP A 98 -0.30 7.66 12.36
N GLY A 99 -0.05 6.37 12.55
CA GLY A 99 1.09 5.84 13.27
C GLY A 99 2.39 5.92 12.47
N LYS A 100 3.48 6.27 13.17
CA LYS A 100 4.84 6.34 12.60
C LYS A 100 5.26 5.06 11.89
N ALA A 101 4.92 3.89 12.45
CA ALA A 101 5.29 2.60 11.86
C ALA A 101 4.69 2.41 10.46
N PHE A 102 3.41 2.74 10.29
CA PHE A 102 2.74 2.68 8.98
C PHE A 102 3.31 3.69 8.00
N LYS A 103 3.54 4.94 8.43
CA LYS A 103 4.14 5.98 7.59
C LYS A 103 5.53 5.60 7.09
N ILE A 104 6.37 5.02 7.97
CA ILE A 104 7.69 4.50 7.58
C ILE A 104 7.53 3.35 6.58
N GLU A 105 6.60 2.43 6.82
CA GLU A 105 6.37 1.31 5.89
C GLU A 105 5.97 1.80 4.49
N MET A 106 5.03 2.74 4.40
CA MET A 106 4.60 3.33 3.12
C MET A 106 5.71 4.12 2.45
N TYR A 107 6.51 4.85 3.21
CA TYR A 107 7.68 5.56 2.67
C TYR A 107 8.71 4.59 2.09
N VAL A 108 9.07 3.55 2.84
CA VAL A 108 10.04 2.52 2.42
C VAL A 108 9.53 1.77 1.19
N PHE A 109 8.25 1.44 1.14
CA PHE A 109 7.62 0.88 -0.06
C PHE A 109 7.70 1.83 -1.25
N GLY A 110 7.45 3.13 -1.07
CA GLY A 110 7.61 4.13 -2.12
C GLY A 110 9.06 4.27 -2.64
N VAL A 111 10.05 4.13 -1.75
CA VAL A 111 11.48 4.07 -2.14
C VAL A 111 11.76 2.82 -2.97
N TRP A 112 11.23 1.66 -2.55
CA TRP A 112 11.35 0.41 -3.30
C TRP A 112 10.75 0.54 -4.70
N MET A 113 9.52 1.03 -4.82
CA MET A 113 8.84 1.27 -6.10
C MET A 113 9.69 2.09 -7.07
N LYS A 114 10.20 3.25 -6.63
CA LYS A 114 11.05 4.11 -7.46
C LYS A 114 12.36 3.45 -7.87
N GLY A 115 12.93 2.63 -6.99
CA GLY A 115 14.19 1.92 -7.27
C GLY A 115 14.02 0.73 -8.24
N HIS A 116 12.80 0.21 -8.39
CA HIS A 116 12.52 -1.01 -9.17
C HIS A 116 11.56 -0.78 -10.34
N GLU A 117 11.12 0.45 -10.59
CA GLU A 117 10.14 0.83 -11.62
C GLU A 117 10.43 0.18 -12.99
N ALA A 118 11.65 0.33 -13.50
CA ALA A 118 12.04 -0.26 -14.79
C ALA A 118 11.91 -1.80 -14.85
N TYR A 119 12.05 -2.49 -13.71
CA TYR A 119 11.84 -3.93 -13.64
C TYR A 119 10.35 -4.26 -13.55
N LEU A 120 9.58 -3.50 -12.75
CA LEU A 120 8.13 -3.67 -12.62
C LEU A 120 7.37 -3.36 -13.93
N ASP A 121 7.93 -2.48 -14.76
CA ASP A 121 7.41 -2.12 -16.08
C ASP A 121 7.76 -3.12 -17.18
N ALA A 122 8.78 -3.97 -16.96
CA ALA A 122 9.27 -4.88 -17.99
C ALA A 122 8.22 -5.95 -18.36
N GLU A 123 7.55 -6.50 -17.35
CA GLU A 123 6.44 -7.42 -17.52
C GLU A 123 5.47 -7.36 -16.35
N LYS A 124 4.25 -7.82 -16.59
CA LYS A 124 3.23 -7.90 -15.55
C LYS A 124 3.56 -9.03 -14.58
N LEU A 125 3.71 -8.67 -13.30
CA LEU A 125 3.93 -9.62 -12.22
C LEU A 125 2.67 -9.77 -11.36
N PRO A 126 2.36 -10.97 -10.83
CA PRO A 126 1.29 -11.13 -9.86
C PRO A 126 1.63 -10.41 -8.56
N PHE A 127 0.60 -10.02 -7.79
CA PHE A 127 0.81 -9.29 -6.54
C PHE A 127 1.65 -10.05 -5.51
N SER A 128 1.58 -11.39 -5.49
CA SER A 128 2.44 -12.24 -4.65
C SER A 128 3.92 -11.96 -4.86
N ASP A 129 4.32 -11.75 -6.11
CA ASP A 129 5.73 -11.58 -6.47
C ASP A 129 6.20 -10.18 -6.07
N TRP A 130 5.33 -9.17 -6.19
CA TRP A 130 5.60 -7.84 -5.62
C TRP A 130 5.83 -7.91 -4.11
N ALA A 131 4.95 -8.61 -3.39
CA ALA A 131 5.08 -8.78 -1.95
C ALA A 131 6.37 -9.51 -1.57
N GLU A 132 6.71 -10.59 -2.27
CA GLU A 132 7.94 -11.36 -2.04
C GLU A 132 9.19 -10.53 -2.33
N MET A 133 9.24 -9.84 -3.48
CA MET A 133 10.36 -8.99 -3.84
C MET A 133 10.57 -7.85 -2.84
N TYR A 134 9.49 -7.22 -2.39
CA TYR A 134 9.55 -6.15 -1.41
C TYR A 134 10.03 -6.66 -0.05
N GLU A 135 9.53 -7.80 0.43
CA GLU A 135 10.01 -8.42 1.67
C GLU A 135 11.48 -8.86 1.56
N GLY A 136 11.88 -9.44 0.43
CA GLY A 136 13.26 -9.82 0.15
C GLY A 136 14.20 -8.60 0.15
N TRP A 137 13.78 -7.51 -0.47
CA TRP A 137 14.53 -6.25 -0.47
C TRP A 137 14.63 -5.62 0.92
N LYS A 138 13.53 -5.60 1.69
CA LYS A 138 13.54 -5.20 3.12
C LYS A 138 14.45 -6.09 3.97
N GLY A 139 14.64 -7.34 3.56
CA GLY A 139 15.54 -8.30 4.18
C GLY A 139 17.03 -7.95 4.09
N LEU A 140 17.43 -7.05 3.20
CA LEU A 140 18.83 -6.64 3.02
C LEU A 140 19.33 -5.80 4.20
N ASP A 141 20.55 -6.06 4.67
CA ASP A 141 21.11 -5.38 5.86
C ASP A 141 21.15 -3.85 5.71
N GLN A 142 21.48 -3.35 4.51
CA GLN A 142 21.46 -1.93 4.21
C GLN A 142 20.07 -1.30 4.37
N VAL A 143 19.01 -2.03 3.99
CA VAL A 143 17.63 -1.56 4.06
C VAL A 143 17.13 -1.62 5.51
N LYS A 144 17.45 -2.69 6.23
CA LYS A 144 17.18 -2.79 7.68
C LYS A 144 17.83 -1.63 8.44
N GLU A 145 19.10 -1.34 8.17
CA GLU A 145 19.81 -0.25 8.81
C GLU A 145 19.21 1.13 8.45
N TYR A 146 18.84 1.32 7.18
CA TYR A 146 18.14 2.52 6.76
C TYR A 146 16.81 2.70 7.50
N ARG A 147 16.03 1.62 7.63
CA ARG A 147 14.74 1.61 8.32
C ARG A 147 14.88 1.91 9.82
N ARG A 148 15.90 1.35 10.49
CA ARG A 148 16.24 1.70 11.89
C ARG A 148 16.55 3.19 12.07
N LYS A 149 17.24 3.81 11.11
CA LYS A 149 17.53 5.25 11.15
C LYS A 149 16.26 6.09 11.01
N LEU A 150 15.31 5.69 10.16
CA LEU A 150 13.99 6.34 10.06
C LEU A 150 13.18 6.18 11.36
N GLU A 151 13.25 5.01 11.99
CA GLU A 151 12.59 4.74 13.27
C GLU A 151 13.20 5.56 14.42
N ALA A 152 14.52 5.77 14.41
CA ALA A 152 15.23 6.62 15.37
C ALA A 152 15.03 8.12 15.10
N GLY A 153 14.90 8.51 13.83
CA GLY A 153 14.63 9.89 13.42
C GLY A 153 13.23 10.32 13.86
N GLY A 154 13.12 11.38 14.68
CA GLY A 154 11.84 11.87 15.20
C GLY A 154 10.94 12.58 14.17
N ALA A 155 11.44 12.81 12.95
CA ALA A 155 10.72 13.54 11.90
C ALA A 155 9.87 12.62 11.03
N ASP A 156 8.71 13.11 10.57
CA ASP A 156 7.90 12.43 9.56
C ASP A 156 8.70 12.34 8.25
N PRO A 157 8.95 11.14 7.68
CA PRO A 157 9.74 11.00 6.46
C PRO A 157 9.10 11.67 5.23
N ASN A 158 7.82 12.05 5.32
CA ASN A 158 7.10 12.79 4.28
C ASN A 158 7.09 14.31 4.50
N GLN A 159 7.65 14.83 5.60
CA GLN A 159 7.84 16.27 5.78
C GLN A 159 9.19 16.72 5.21
N PRO A 160 9.25 17.77 4.37
CA PRO A 160 10.53 18.41 4.10
C PRO A 160 11.09 18.94 5.43
N SER A 161 12.39 18.73 5.65
CA SER A 161 13.10 19.36 6.74
C SER A 161 12.89 20.87 6.65
N SER A 162 12.02 21.43 7.49
CA SER A 162 11.98 22.87 7.75
C SER A 162 13.30 23.24 8.42
N ALA A 163 14.33 23.44 7.60
CA ALA A 163 15.48 24.23 7.99
C ALA A 163 14.95 25.66 8.18
N CYS A 164 14.70 26.04 9.43
CA CYS A 164 14.63 27.45 9.80
C CYS A 164 15.91 28.12 9.28
N VAL A 165 15.75 28.98 8.28
CA VAL A 165 16.78 29.94 7.92
C VAL A 165 16.68 31.06 8.94
N HIS A 166 17.75 31.23 9.71
CA HIS A 166 17.93 32.25 10.74
C HIS A 166 17.74 33.68 10.22
#